data_AF-A0A315R006-F1
#
_entry.id   AF-A0A315R006-F1
#
_cell.length_a   1.000
_cell.length_b   1.000
_cell.length_c   1.000
_cell.angle_alpha   90.00
_cell.angle_beta   90.00
_cell.angle_gamma   90.00
#
_symmetry.space_group_name_H-M   'P 1'
#
loop_
_entity.id
_entity.type
_entity.pdbx_description
1 polymer ?
#
loop_
_entity_poly.entity_id
_entity_poly.type
_entity_poly.pdbx_seq_one_letter_code
_entity_poly.pdbx_strand_id
1 'polypeptide(L)' 'MSDYQLQKTFCPECRKDVEYQIKELVEKKEVRGLEFEYTAERAYCNECESEIFIPELHDQNLKKIDAAYREK' A
#
# COMPACT_ATOMS: atom_id res chain seq x y z
N MET A 1 10.59 -10.75 21.95
CA MET A 1 11.05 -9.38 22.20
C MET A 1 10.44 -8.55 21.09
N SER A 2 9.57 -7.61 21.45
CA SER A 2 8.64 -6.95 20.51
C SER A 2 9.38 -5.85 19.75
N ASP A 3 9.95 -6.19 18.60
CA ASP A 3 10.40 -5.24 17.58
C ASP A 3 9.16 -4.59 16.95
N TYR A 4 8.45 -3.77 17.72
CA TYR A 4 7.39 -2.91 17.19
C TYR A 4 8.09 -1.74 16.51
N GLN A 5 8.57 -1.99 15.29
CA GLN A 5 9.22 -0.98 14.49
C GLN A 5 8.14 0.01 14.07
N LEU A 6 8.06 1.14 14.79
CA LEU A 6 7.37 2.34 14.33
C LEU A 6 8.02 2.73 13.00
N GLN A 7 7.47 2.25 11.89
CA GLN A 7 7.92 2.65 10.58
C GLN A 7 7.48 4.11 10.39
N LYS A 8 8.48 4.98 10.31
CA LYS A 8 8.29 6.40 10.03
C LYS A 8 8.69 6.66 8.60
N THR A 9 7.93 7.48 7.92
CA THR A 9 8.21 7.90 6.56
C THR A 9 7.93 9.39 6.43
N PHE A 10 8.54 10.02 5.43
CA PHE A 10 8.29 11.41 5.14
C PHE A 10 6.89 11.57 4.55
N CYS A 11 6.02 12.30 5.24
CA CYS A 11 4.72 12.67 4.70
C CYS A 11 4.84 13.98 3.92
N PRO A 12 4.51 13.99 2.61
CA PRO A 12 4.58 15.21 1.80
C PRO A 12 3.57 16.28 2.23
N GLU A 13 2.44 15.88 2.82
CA GLU A 13 1.42 16.80 3.34
C GLU A 13 1.88 17.48 4.63
N CYS A 14 2.41 16.72 5.59
CA CYS A 14 2.93 17.27 6.84
C CYS A 14 4.33 17.91 6.71
N ARG A 15 5.06 17.58 5.63
CA ARG A 15 6.46 17.93 5.37
C ARG A 15 7.41 17.54 6.51
N LYS A 16 7.15 16.41 7.15
CA LYS A 16 7.94 15.86 8.25
C LYS A 16 7.82 14.34 8.26
N ASP A 17 8.73 13.69 8.97
CA ASP A 17 8.64 12.26 9.24
C ASP A 17 7.51 11.99 10.23
N VAL A 18 6.57 11.16 9.81
CA VAL A 18 5.40 10.76 10.57
C VAL A 18 5.31 9.25 10.64
N GLU A 19 4.64 8.77 11.67
CA GLU A 19 4.24 7.37 11.73
C GLU A 19 3.10 7.13 10.74
N TYR A 20 3.13 5.97 10.11
CA TYR A 20 2.07 5.53 9.22
C TYR A 20 1.56 4.16 9.62
N GLN A 21 0.34 3.89 9.20
CA GLN A 21 -0.28 2.58 9.30
C GLN A 21 -0.50 2.02 7.90
N ILE A 22 -0.21 0.74 7.72
CA ILE A 22 -0.54 0.02 6.49
C ILE A 22 -1.98 -0.46 6.61
N LYS A 23 -2.80 -0.18 5.60
CA LYS A 23 -4.15 -0.70 5.46
C LYS A 23 -4.22 -1.56 4.21
N GLU A 24 -4.86 -2.71 4.37
CA GLU A 24 -5.23 -3.58 3.26
C GLU A 24 -6.58 -3.16 2.70
N LEU A 25 -6.63 -2.95 1.40
CA LEU A 25 -7.81 -2.49 0.68
C LEU A 25 -8.02 -3.42 -0.52
N VAL A 26 -9.23 -3.95 -0.67
CA VAL A 26 -9.58 -4.73 -1.85
C VAL A 26 -9.88 -3.77 -2.99
N GLU A 27 -9.07 -3.82 -4.04
CA GLU A 27 -9.23 -3.01 -5.23
C GLU A 27 -9.53 -3.86 -6.45
N LYS A 28 -10.33 -3.30 -7.36
CA LYS A 28 -10.58 -3.87 -8.68
C LYS A 28 -9.57 -3.32 -9.67
N LYS A 29 -8.93 -4.23 -10.42
CA LYS A 29 -8.04 -3.91 -11.53
C LYS A 29 -8.64 -4.49 -12.79
N GLU A 30 -8.67 -3.70 -13.86
CA GLU A 30 -8.90 -4.19 -15.20
C GLU A 30 -7.55 -4.26 -15.93
N VAL A 31 -7.17 -5.45 -16.39
CA VAL A 31 -5.97 -5.63 -17.23
C VAL A 31 -6.38 -6.41 -18.47
N ARG A 32 -6.19 -5.80 -19.65
CA ARG A 32 -6.54 -6.41 -20.95
C ARG A 32 -8.01 -6.90 -21.04
N GLY A 33 -8.93 -6.20 -20.38
CA GLY A 33 -10.36 -6.55 -20.35
C GLY A 33 -10.74 -7.66 -19.36
N LEU A 34 -9.79 -8.14 -18.55
CA LEU A 34 -10.09 -9.00 -17.41
C LEU A 34 -10.15 -8.14 -16.14
N GLU A 35 -11.34 -8.08 -15.53
CA GLU A 35 -11.55 -7.47 -14.22
C GLU A 35 -11.28 -8.50 -13.12
N PHE A 36 -10.39 -8.16 -12.19
CA PHE A 36 -10.11 -8.98 -11.02
C PHE A 36 -9.87 -8.12 -9.80
N GLU A 37 -10.11 -8.71 -8.63
CA GLU A 37 -9.89 -8.08 -7.35
C GLU A 37 -8.54 -8.51 -6.78
N TYR A 38 -7.83 -7.57 -6.17
CA TYR A 38 -6.57 -7.83 -5.47
C TYR A 38 -6.53 -7.03 -4.16
N THR A 39 -5.84 -7.58 -3.15
CA THR A 39 -5.65 -6.89 -1.87
C THR A 39 -4.43 -5.98 -1.94
N ALA A 40 -4.67 -4.69 -2.13
CA ALA A 40 -3.65 -3.65 -2.14
C ALA A 40 -3.28 -3.24 -0.70
N GLU A 41 -1.98 -3.10 -0.43
CA GLU A 41 -1.47 -2.50 0.81
C GLU A 41 -1.10 -1.04 0.56
N ARG A 42 -1.69 -0.12 1.32
CA ARG A 42 -1.41 1.31 1.23
C ARG A 42 -1.04 1.86 2.59
N ALA A 43 -0.05 2.74 2.65
CA ALA A 43 0.32 3.41 3.87
C ALA A 43 -0.49 4.70 4.03
N TYR A 44 -0.92 4.97 5.26
CA TYR A 44 -1.65 6.18 5.63
C TYR A 44 -0.97 6.88 6.79
N CYS A 45 -0.83 8.20 6.69
CA CYS A 45 -0.29 9.05 7.75
C CYS A 45 -1.19 8.99 8.99
N ASN A 46 -0.61 8.79 10.18
CA ASN A 46 -1.38 8.80 11.43
C ASN A 46 -1.78 10.21 11.90
N GLU A 47 -1.17 11.27 11.35
CA GLU A 47 -1.48 12.65 11.72
C GLU A 47 -2.49 13.34 10.79
N CYS A 48 -2.33 13.18 9.47
CA CYS A 48 -3.19 13.85 8.48
C CYS A 48 -4.04 12.88 7.66
N GLU A 49 -3.94 11.56 7.93
CA GLU A 49 -4.73 10.51 7.26
C GLU A 49 -4.54 10.42 5.74
N SER A 50 -3.57 11.18 5.19
CA SER A 50 -3.24 11.13 3.78
C SER A 50 -2.53 9.84 3.43
N GLU A 51 -2.78 9.35 2.22
CA GLU A 51 -2.03 8.23 1.68
C GLU A 51 -0.56 8.61 1.48
N ILE A 52 0.34 7.74 1.90
CA ILE A 52 1.77 7.88 1.69
C ILE A 52 2.23 6.81 0.71
N PHE A 53 2.91 7.25 -0.34
CA PHE A 53 3.51 6.36 -1.30
C PHE A 53 4.76 5.70 -0.71
N ILE A 54 4.73 4.39 -0.54
CA ILE A 54 5.88 3.58 -0.11
C ILE A 54 6.29 2.66 -1.26
N PRO A 55 7.53 2.79 -1.78
CA PRO A 55 8.00 1.98 -2.90
C PRO A 55 7.88 0.47 -2.65
N GLU A 56 8.20 0.01 -1.44
CA GLU A 56 8.13 -1.41 -1.08
C GLU A 56 6.70 -1.97 -1.16
N LEU A 57 5.71 -1.21 -0.67
CA LEU A 57 4.29 -1.59 -0.77
C LEU A 57 3.83 -1.58 -2.23
N HIS A 58 4.30 -0.60 -3.01
CA HIS A 58 3.98 -0.53 -4.43
C HIS A 58 4.48 -1.78 -5.17
N ASP A 59 5.74 -2.17 -4.96
CA ASP A 59 6.33 -3.37 -5.57
C ASP A 59 5.62 -4.65 -5.13
N GLN A 60 5.21 -4.75 -3.86
CA GLN A 60 4.41 -5.87 -3.35
C GLN A 60 3.04 -5.93 -4.03
N ASN A 61 2.36 -4.79 -4.16
CA ASN A 61 1.06 -4.72 -4.84
C ASN A 61 1.16 -5.12 -6.31
N LEU A 62 2.22 -4.71 -7.01
CA LEU A 62 2.46 -5.14 -8.39
C LEU A 62 2.58 -6.66 -8.49
N LYS A 63 3.33 -7.32 -7.59
CA LYS A 63 3.43 -8.78 -7.54
C LYS A 63 2.07 -9.45 -7.30
N LYS A 64 1.23 -8.89 -6.42
CA LYS A 64 -0.14 -9.40 -6.18
C LYS A 64 -1.03 -9.27 -7.41
N ILE A 65 -0.95 -8.15 -8.11
CA ILE A 65 -1.67 -7.94 -9.37
C ILE A 65 -1.23 -8.96 -10.42
N ASP A 66 0.09 -9.14 -10.61
CA ASP A 66 0.64 -10.11 -11.55
C ASP A 66 0.24 -11.55 -11.20
N ALA A 67 0.25 -11.91 -9.91
CA ALA A 67 -0.20 -13.22 -9.46
C ALA A 67 -1.70 -13.44 -9.72
N ALA A 68 -2.55 -12.51 -9.29
CA ALA A 68 -3.99 -12.57 -9.50
C ALA A 68 -4.36 -12.62 -10.98
N TYR A 69 -3.64 -11.89 -11.84
CA TYR A 69 -3.82 -11.92 -13.29
C TYR A 69 -3.44 -13.29 -13.89
N ARG A 70 -2.39 -13.95 -13.39
CA ARG A 70 -1.96 -15.29 -13.88
C ARG A 70 -2.88 -16.43 -13.45
N GLU A 71 -3.64 -16.24 -12.37
CA GLU A 71 -4.64 -17.21 -11.91
C GLU A 71 -6.00 -17.09 -12.64
N LYS A 72 -6.15 -16.09 -13.52
CA LYS A 72 -7.36 -15.84 -14.33
C LYS A 72 -7.15 -16.24 -15.78
#